data_AF-S6UYA4-F1
#
_entry.id   AF-S6UYA4-F1
#
_cell.length_a   1.000
_cell.length_b   1.000
_cell.length_c   1.000
_cell.angle_alpha   90.00
_cell.angle_beta   90.00
_cell.angle_gamma   90.00
#
_symmetry.space_group_name_H-M   'P 1'
#
loop_
_entity.id
_entity.type
_entity.pdbx_description
1 polymer ?
#
loop_
_entity_poly.entity_id
_entity_poly.type
_entity_poly.pdbx_seq_one_letter_code
_entity_poly.pdbx_strand_id
1 'polypeptide(L)'
;GGGRGMKVAWRLDEVAEMFASAVREAEAAFGRGECFVEQFLDRPRHIEAQILADKHGKVVVVGTRDCSLQRRNQKLVEEAPAPFISEEQRARIHQSAQDICAKAGYVGAGTVEFLLSQDGTLSFLEVNTRLQVEHPVTEETTGVDLVIEQLRIADGLPLSFSETPTPRGHSFEFRINAEDAGKGFLPTPGQITEFLPPSGPGVRLDSGVVSGSSVPSTFDSMMAKLIVTGATREQAITRARRALAEFNIEGIASVLPFHRAVMDHADFTSADRFGVHTRWIETDFAAQITIAPRNAQSGNPEVLRTFVEIDGKRHELGLPAALLRGMSLNAAGPASESAGASEAVDPQAVLTPVAGNLHTWVVEDGESVSVGQVIAVVEAMKMETSILAPCAGHVNITQPAGTYFEAGSLIGRIKTVN
;
A
#
# COMPACT_ATOMS: atom_id res chain seq x y z
N GLY A 1 13.80 -9.11 6.00
CA GLY A 1 13.03 -7.90 6.36
C GLY A 1 12.09 -7.54 5.23
N GLY A 2 10.91 -7.00 5.51
CA GLY A 2 9.89 -6.73 4.48
C GLY A 2 9.10 -7.97 4.02
N GLY A 3 8.97 -9.00 4.85
CA GLY A 3 8.20 -10.21 4.53
C GLY A 3 8.97 -11.32 3.78
N ARG A 4 10.16 -11.03 3.24
CA ARG A 4 11.05 -12.04 2.60
C ARG A 4 11.74 -12.93 3.62
N GLY A 5 11.81 -14.23 3.34
CA GLY A 5 12.40 -15.26 4.21
C GLY A 5 11.50 -15.75 5.35
N MET A 6 10.24 -15.31 5.43
CA MET A 6 9.31 -15.76 6.45
C MET A 6 8.68 -17.10 6.06
N LYS A 7 8.89 -18.14 6.88
CA LYS A 7 8.26 -19.46 6.73
C LYS A 7 7.47 -19.78 7.99
N VAL A 8 6.26 -20.28 7.81
CA VAL A 8 5.40 -20.72 8.92
C VAL A 8 5.49 -22.24 8.99
N ALA A 9 5.93 -22.75 10.14
CA ALA A 9 5.87 -24.17 10.46
C ALA A 9 4.72 -24.37 11.47
N TRP A 10 3.72 -25.17 11.10
CA TRP A 10 2.57 -25.45 11.97
C TRP A 10 2.83 -26.69 12.84
N ARG A 11 3.69 -27.59 12.36
CA ARG A 11 4.06 -28.83 13.05
C ARG A 11 5.57 -28.89 13.26
N LEU A 12 5.97 -29.55 14.34
CA LEU A 12 7.39 -29.63 14.74
C LEU A 12 8.26 -30.32 13.68
N ASP A 13 7.71 -31.28 12.94
CA ASP A 13 8.39 -32.00 11.86
C ASP A 13 8.65 -31.13 10.61
N GLU A 14 7.91 -30.02 10.45
CA GLU A 14 8.09 -29.07 9.33
C GLU A 14 9.23 -28.07 9.59
N VAL A 15 9.65 -27.90 10.86
CA VAL A 15 10.57 -26.84 11.26
C VAL A 15 11.91 -26.93 10.53
N ALA A 16 12.47 -28.14 10.40
CA ALA A 16 13.76 -28.32 9.74
C ALA A 16 13.73 -27.93 8.25
N GLU A 17 12.66 -28.32 7.54
CA GLU A 17 12.46 -28.01 6.13
C GLU A 17 12.22 -26.50 5.92
N MET A 18 11.32 -25.93 6.71
CA MET A 18 10.97 -24.50 6.64
C MET A 18 12.17 -23.62 6.98
N PHE A 19 12.94 -23.97 8.01
CA PHE A 19 14.15 -23.25 8.38
C PHE A 19 15.19 -23.31 7.26
N ALA A 20 15.48 -24.50 6.71
CA ALA A 20 16.42 -24.62 5.60
C ALA A 20 15.96 -23.83 4.36
N SER A 21 14.65 -23.78 4.10
CA SER A 21 14.10 -22.94 3.04
C SER A 21 14.26 -21.45 3.31
N ALA A 22 14.03 -20.99 4.55
CA ALA A 22 14.22 -19.60 4.93
C ALA A 22 15.69 -19.15 4.81
N VAL A 23 16.63 -20.00 5.24
CA VAL A 23 18.08 -19.77 5.14
C VAL A 23 18.51 -19.59 3.69
N ARG A 24 18.10 -20.50 2.78
CA ARG A 24 18.43 -20.38 1.34
C ARG A 24 17.93 -19.07 0.74
N GLU A 25 16.70 -18.69 1.07
CA GLU A 25 16.11 -17.43 0.60
C GLU A 25 16.85 -16.20 1.15
N ALA A 26 17.24 -16.24 2.44
CA ALA A 26 17.99 -15.18 3.08
C ALA A 26 19.43 -15.04 2.54
N GLU A 27 20.12 -16.15 2.27
CA GLU A 27 21.44 -16.16 1.64
C GLU A 27 21.38 -15.58 0.22
N ALA A 28 20.41 -16.01 -0.59
CA ALA A 28 20.24 -15.52 -1.95
C ALA A 28 19.90 -14.02 -1.99
N ALA A 29 19.06 -13.54 -1.06
CA ALA A 29 18.61 -12.15 -1.06
C ALA A 29 19.56 -11.18 -0.34
N PHE A 30 20.22 -11.61 0.75
CA PHE A 30 20.96 -10.74 1.67
C PHE A 30 22.41 -11.17 1.90
N GLY A 31 22.86 -12.30 1.34
CA GLY A 31 24.20 -12.83 1.55
C GLY A 31 24.45 -13.37 2.96
N ARG A 32 23.41 -13.47 3.80
CA ARG A 32 23.48 -13.98 5.19
C ARG A 32 22.29 -14.90 5.46
N GLY A 33 22.58 -16.10 5.94
CA GLY A 33 21.58 -17.14 6.27
C GLY A 33 21.10 -17.12 7.71
N GLU A 34 21.33 -16.04 8.46
CA GLU A 34 20.89 -15.95 9.85
C GLU A 34 19.36 -15.84 9.91
N CYS A 35 18.73 -16.73 10.66
CA CYS A 35 17.31 -16.75 10.91
C CYS A 35 17.08 -16.90 12.42
N PHE A 36 16.05 -16.23 12.93
CA PHE A 36 15.54 -16.48 14.27
C PHE A 36 14.16 -17.14 14.16
N VAL A 37 13.76 -17.84 15.21
CA VAL A 37 12.45 -18.48 15.30
C VAL A 37 11.60 -17.69 16.29
N GLU A 38 10.40 -17.33 15.88
CA GLU A 38 9.44 -16.63 16.70
C GLU A 38 8.08 -17.35 16.64
N GLN A 39 7.26 -17.14 17.67
CA GLN A 39 5.89 -17.64 17.67
C GLN A 39 5.10 -16.97 16.55
N PHE A 40 4.54 -17.77 15.64
CA PHE A 40 3.60 -17.26 14.65
C PHE A 40 2.24 -16.99 15.32
N LEU A 41 1.73 -15.77 15.15
CA LEU A 41 0.39 -15.41 15.60
C LEU A 41 -0.56 -15.54 14.41
N ASP A 42 -1.57 -16.40 14.53
CA ASP A 42 -2.60 -16.55 13.51
C ASP A 42 -3.68 -15.48 13.68
N ARG A 43 -4.01 -14.82 12.56
CA ARG A 43 -4.99 -13.71 12.48
C ARG A 43 -4.81 -12.62 13.57
N PRO A 44 -3.60 -12.05 13.76
CA PRO A 44 -3.37 -11.03 14.78
C PRO A 44 -3.87 -9.67 14.33
N ARG A 45 -4.19 -8.83 15.30
CA ARG A 45 -4.41 -7.39 15.14
C ARG A 45 -3.10 -6.64 15.34
N HIS A 46 -2.87 -5.63 14.50
CA HIS A 46 -1.72 -4.73 14.62
C HIS A 46 -2.16 -3.52 15.46
N ILE A 47 -1.70 -3.45 16.70
CA ILE A 47 -2.01 -2.37 17.63
C ILE A 47 -0.74 -1.58 17.90
N GLU A 48 -0.84 -0.27 17.95
CA GLU A 48 0.32 0.57 18.19
C GLU A 48 0.03 1.69 19.18
N ALA A 49 1.09 2.15 19.85
CA ALA A 49 1.06 3.25 20.81
C ALA A 49 1.92 4.40 20.31
N GLN A 50 1.31 5.56 20.12
CA GLN A 50 2.04 6.80 19.86
C GLN A 50 2.73 7.25 21.14
N ILE A 51 4.03 7.51 21.07
CA ILE A 51 4.76 8.13 22.17
C ILE A 51 5.30 9.50 21.77
N LEU A 52 5.46 10.36 22.78
CA LEU A 52 6.31 11.55 22.75
C LEU A 52 7.24 11.47 23.96
N ALA A 53 8.52 11.75 23.73
CA ALA A 53 9.52 11.81 24.79
C ALA A 53 10.37 13.08 24.67
N ASP A 54 10.57 13.78 25.78
CA ASP A 54 11.42 14.97 25.81
C ASP A 54 12.83 14.69 26.33
N LYS A 55 13.71 15.70 26.22
CA LYS A 55 15.09 15.64 26.73
C LYS A 55 15.17 15.73 28.26
N HIS A 56 14.05 15.91 28.95
CA HIS A 56 13.94 16.05 30.40
C HIS A 56 13.55 14.71 31.07
N GLY A 57 13.51 13.63 30.30
CA GLY A 57 13.25 12.27 30.78
C GLY A 57 11.76 11.92 30.86
N LYS A 58 10.87 12.77 30.35
CA LYS A 58 9.44 12.47 30.32
C LYS A 58 9.10 11.70 29.06
N VAL A 59 8.36 10.60 29.21
CA VAL A 59 7.77 9.82 28.12
C VAL A 59 6.26 9.74 28.34
N VAL A 60 5.48 10.07 27.32
CA VAL A 60 4.01 10.01 27.37
C VAL A 60 3.50 9.22 26.18
N VAL A 61 2.60 8.27 26.44
CA VAL A 61 1.77 7.64 25.40
C VAL A 61 0.65 8.62 25.08
N VAL A 62 0.59 9.10 23.83
CA VAL A 62 -0.39 10.11 23.40
C VAL A 62 -1.72 9.45 23.03
N GLY A 63 -1.68 8.27 22.44
CA GLY A 63 -2.85 7.52 22.02
C GLY A 63 -2.50 6.13 21.49
N THR A 64 -3.53 5.34 21.23
CA THR A 64 -3.40 4.01 20.60
C THR A 64 -4.06 4.02 19.24
N ARG A 65 -3.54 3.21 18.31
CA ARG A 65 -4.12 3.02 16.98
C ARG A 65 -4.24 1.53 16.67
N ASP A 66 -5.25 1.17 15.90
CA ASP A 66 -5.34 -0.13 15.23
C ASP A 66 -5.05 0.05 13.75
N CYS A 67 -4.06 -0.69 13.25
CA CYS A 67 -3.59 -0.68 11.87
C CYS A 67 -3.72 -2.06 11.23
N SER A 68 -4.63 -2.90 11.74
CA SER A 68 -4.81 -4.29 11.32
C SER A 68 -5.29 -4.40 9.87
N LEU A 69 -5.96 -3.37 9.35
CA LEU A 69 -6.41 -3.35 7.97
C LEU A 69 -5.24 -2.95 7.06
N GLN A 70 -4.48 -3.97 6.68
CA GLN A 70 -3.29 -3.88 5.85
C GLN A 70 -3.31 -4.96 4.75
N ARG A 71 -2.64 -4.68 3.64
CA ARG A 71 -2.40 -5.62 2.54
C ARG A 71 -0.90 -5.90 2.44
N ARG A 72 -0.47 -7.15 2.54
CA ARG A 72 0.95 -7.53 2.43
C ARG A 72 1.89 -6.62 3.24
N ASN A 73 1.48 -6.30 4.47
CA ASN A 73 2.16 -5.39 5.41
C ASN A 73 2.12 -3.88 5.05
N GLN A 74 1.38 -3.48 4.01
CA GLN A 74 1.06 -2.09 3.72
C GLN A 74 -0.25 -1.71 4.44
N LYS A 75 -0.18 -0.84 5.44
CA LYS A 75 -1.35 -0.29 6.14
C LYS A 75 -2.22 0.50 5.13
N LEU A 76 -3.54 0.31 5.16
CA LEU A 76 -4.48 0.96 4.25
C LEU A 76 -5.57 1.74 4.97
N VAL A 77 -6.03 1.23 6.12
CA VAL A 77 -6.96 1.93 7.01
C VAL A 77 -6.45 1.80 8.45
N GLU A 78 -6.38 2.94 9.12
CA GLU A 78 -5.97 3.06 10.51
C GLU A 78 -7.10 3.68 11.32
N GLU A 79 -7.25 3.28 12.58
CA GLU A 79 -8.24 3.88 13.46
C GLU A 79 -7.72 4.17 14.87
N ALA A 80 -8.18 5.28 15.43
CA ALA A 80 -7.85 5.70 16.79
C ALA A 80 -9.12 6.12 17.55
N PRO A 81 -9.20 5.86 18.87
CA PRO A 81 -8.34 4.93 19.61
C PRO A 81 -8.49 3.49 19.11
N ALA A 82 -7.53 2.61 19.40
CA ALA A 82 -7.65 1.19 19.09
C ALA A 82 -8.94 0.62 19.73
N PRO A 83 -9.90 0.09 18.93
CA PRO A 83 -11.19 -0.35 19.44
C PRO A 83 -11.10 -1.79 19.99
N PHE A 84 -12.13 -2.27 20.68
CA PHE A 84 -12.23 -3.69 21.09
C PHE A 84 -10.99 -4.26 21.78
N ILE A 85 -10.31 -3.46 22.61
CA ILE A 85 -9.28 -3.92 23.53
C ILE A 85 -9.78 -3.67 24.96
N SER A 86 -9.49 -4.60 25.86
CA SER A 86 -9.82 -4.45 27.28
C SER A 86 -8.98 -3.35 27.93
N GLU A 87 -9.44 -2.84 29.06
CA GLU A 87 -8.67 -1.87 29.85
C GLU A 87 -7.34 -2.44 30.36
N GLU A 88 -7.29 -3.74 30.65
CA GLU A 88 -6.03 -4.42 31.01
C GLU A 88 -5.03 -4.43 29.84
N GLN A 89 -5.49 -4.78 28.64
CA GLN A 89 -4.65 -4.73 27.44
C GLN A 89 -4.19 -3.30 27.14
N ARG A 90 -5.08 -2.31 27.26
CA ARG A 90 -4.75 -0.90 27.08
C ARG A 90 -3.67 -0.46 28.09
N ALA A 91 -3.84 -0.78 29.37
CA ALA A 91 -2.86 -0.46 30.41
C ALA A 91 -1.51 -1.11 30.12
N ARG A 92 -1.50 -2.38 29.69
CA ARG A 92 -0.28 -3.11 29.34
C ARG A 92 0.43 -2.53 28.12
N ILE A 93 -0.30 -2.13 27.08
CA ILE A 93 0.24 -1.44 25.91
C ILE A 93 0.90 -0.12 26.35
N HIS A 94 0.19 0.68 27.14
CA HIS A 94 0.71 1.98 27.61
C HIS A 94 1.96 1.81 28.46
N GLN A 95 1.94 0.92 29.45
CA GLN A 95 3.07 0.68 30.34
C GLN A 95 4.28 0.17 29.55
N SER A 96 4.09 -0.83 28.69
CA SER A 96 5.20 -1.42 27.90
C SER A 96 5.82 -0.39 26.96
N ALA A 97 5.01 0.46 26.33
CA ALA A 97 5.48 1.51 25.43
C ALA A 97 6.26 2.61 26.18
N GLN A 98 5.84 2.98 27.39
CA GLN A 98 6.58 3.92 28.22
C GLN A 98 7.91 3.33 28.70
N ASP A 99 7.88 2.09 29.20
CA ASP A 99 9.05 1.44 29.79
C ASP A 99 10.18 1.22 28.76
N ILE A 100 9.83 0.73 27.56
CA ILE A 100 10.84 0.49 26.52
C ILE A 100 11.48 1.81 26.04
N CYS A 101 10.69 2.86 25.84
CA CYS A 101 11.18 4.15 25.39
C CYS A 101 11.99 4.87 26.48
N ALA A 102 11.55 4.81 27.74
CA ALA A 102 12.30 5.34 28.87
C ALA A 102 13.64 4.62 29.04
N LYS A 103 13.64 3.28 28.94
CA LYS A 103 14.86 2.47 29.04
C LYS A 103 15.84 2.75 27.91
N ALA A 104 15.35 3.01 26.70
CA ALA A 104 16.16 3.35 25.54
C ALA A 104 16.69 4.81 25.56
N GLY A 105 16.22 5.66 26.48
CA GLY A 105 16.54 7.09 26.45
C GLY A 105 15.98 7.79 25.21
N TYR A 106 14.78 7.37 24.78
CA TYR A 106 14.15 7.85 23.55
C TYR A 106 13.81 9.35 23.61
N VAL A 107 13.90 10.05 22.48
CA VAL A 107 13.56 11.48 22.35
C VAL A 107 12.80 11.72 21.05
N GLY A 108 11.78 12.57 21.10
CA GLY A 108 10.92 12.93 19.97
C GLY A 108 9.65 12.08 19.90
N ALA A 109 9.03 12.06 18.72
CA ALA A 109 7.91 11.16 18.43
C ALA A 109 8.40 9.78 18.02
N GLY A 110 7.66 8.76 18.43
CA GLY A 110 7.89 7.38 18.02
C GLY A 110 6.61 6.58 18.14
N THR A 111 6.63 5.36 17.62
CA THR A 111 5.50 4.45 17.73
C THR A 111 6.00 3.09 18.16
N VAL A 112 5.41 2.55 19.22
CA VAL A 112 5.68 1.19 19.68
C VAL A 112 4.59 0.28 19.11
N GLU A 113 4.99 -0.71 18.32
CA GLU A 113 4.10 -1.60 17.60
C GLU A 113 3.96 -2.95 18.31
N PHE A 114 2.74 -3.47 18.33
CA PHE A 114 2.36 -4.72 18.98
C PHE A 114 1.48 -5.56 18.07
N LEU A 115 1.56 -6.87 18.25
CA LEU A 115 0.61 -7.83 17.71
C LEU A 115 -0.27 -8.37 18.83
N LEU A 116 -1.58 -8.26 18.66
CA LEU A 116 -2.59 -8.81 19.56
C LEU A 116 -3.23 -10.03 18.91
N SER A 117 -2.99 -11.21 19.47
CA SER A 117 -3.61 -12.46 19.01
C SER A 117 -5.04 -12.63 19.53
N GLN A 118 -5.76 -13.59 18.94
CA GLN A 118 -7.15 -13.87 19.28
C GLN A 118 -7.37 -14.37 20.72
N ASP A 119 -6.37 -15.03 21.30
CA ASP A 119 -6.38 -15.48 22.70
C ASP A 119 -6.07 -14.32 23.69
N GLY A 120 -5.83 -13.11 23.17
CA GLY A 120 -5.53 -11.91 23.95
C GLY A 120 -4.05 -11.71 24.26
N THR A 121 -3.16 -12.58 23.77
CA THR A 121 -1.71 -12.42 23.95
C THR A 121 -1.20 -11.20 23.20
N LEU A 122 -0.54 -10.30 23.94
CA LEU A 122 0.08 -9.09 23.39
C LEU A 122 1.58 -9.34 23.22
N SER A 123 2.08 -9.23 21.99
CA SER A 123 3.49 -9.39 21.64
C SER A 123 4.06 -8.07 21.13
N PHE A 124 5.25 -7.70 21.59
CA PHE A 124 5.99 -6.55 21.07
C PHE A 124 6.54 -6.89 19.68
N LEU A 125 6.42 -5.95 18.73
CA LEU A 125 6.98 -6.11 17.38
C LEU A 125 8.25 -5.28 17.22
N GLU A 126 8.11 -3.95 17.24
CA GLU A 126 9.24 -3.03 17.09
C GLU A 126 8.93 -1.63 17.63
N VAL A 127 9.94 -0.76 17.63
CA VAL A 127 9.78 0.69 17.84
C VAL A 127 10.18 1.42 16.58
N ASN A 128 9.22 2.07 15.94
CA ASN A 128 9.47 2.94 14.80
C ASN A 128 9.91 4.32 15.28
N THR A 129 11.20 4.63 15.04
CA THR A 129 11.85 5.81 15.63
C THR A 129 11.61 7.11 14.85
N ARG A 130 10.36 7.35 14.45
CA ARG A 130 9.94 8.46 13.60
C ARG A 130 8.45 8.77 13.83
N LEU A 131 8.00 9.91 13.33
CA LEU A 131 6.57 10.16 13.18
C LEU A 131 5.98 9.15 12.18
N GLN A 132 4.85 8.53 12.55
CA GLN A 132 4.14 7.61 11.68
C GLN A 132 3.28 8.36 10.66
N VAL A 133 2.95 7.69 9.55
CA VAL A 133 2.14 8.29 8.48
C VAL A 133 0.74 8.61 9.01
N GLU A 134 0.20 7.65 9.76
CA GLU A 134 -1.08 7.58 10.46
C GLU A 134 -1.16 8.36 11.78
N HIS A 135 -0.22 9.28 12.01
CA HIS A 135 -0.28 10.17 13.17
C HIS A 135 -1.55 11.06 13.24
N PRO A 136 -2.19 11.49 12.12
CA PRO A 136 -3.37 12.36 12.20
C PRO A 136 -4.55 11.79 12.99
N VAL A 137 -4.80 10.47 12.97
CA VAL A 137 -5.89 9.90 13.79
C VAL A 137 -5.62 10.06 15.29
N THR A 138 -4.34 10.08 15.70
CA THR A 138 -3.97 10.42 17.08
C THR A 138 -4.16 11.90 17.34
N GLU A 139 -3.78 12.78 16.41
CA GLU A 139 -4.00 14.23 16.57
C GLU A 139 -5.49 14.57 16.71
N GLU A 140 -6.33 14.02 15.85
CA GLU A 140 -7.77 14.25 15.84
C GLU A 140 -8.47 13.76 17.11
N THR A 141 -8.01 12.63 17.66
CA THR A 141 -8.61 12.06 18.87
C THR A 141 -8.10 12.71 20.15
N THR A 142 -6.90 13.31 20.15
CA THR A 142 -6.28 13.85 21.37
C THR A 142 -6.29 15.38 21.42
N GLY A 143 -6.35 16.02 20.25
CA GLY A 143 -6.17 17.46 20.05
C GLY A 143 -4.72 17.92 20.22
N VAL A 144 -3.75 17.00 20.16
CA VAL A 144 -2.32 17.29 20.21
C VAL A 144 -1.78 17.35 18.79
N ASP A 145 -1.14 18.46 18.43
CA ASP A 145 -0.34 18.56 17.19
C ASP A 145 1.03 17.94 17.46
N LEU A 146 1.27 16.76 16.89
CA LEU A 146 2.48 15.99 17.17
C LEU A 146 3.70 16.61 16.51
N VAL A 147 3.53 17.27 15.36
CA VAL A 147 4.63 17.94 14.65
C VAL A 147 5.12 19.14 15.45
N ILE A 148 4.20 19.95 16.00
CA ILE A 148 4.55 21.06 16.89
C ILE A 148 5.27 20.55 18.14
N GLU A 149 4.79 19.48 18.79
CA GLU A 149 5.49 18.91 19.95
C GLU A 149 6.88 18.40 19.58
N GLN A 150 7.07 17.77 18.41
CA GLN A 150 8.40 17.38 17.94
C GLN A 150 9.35 18.58 17.81
N LEU A 151 8.88 19.70 17.24
CA LEU A 151 9.68 20.93 17.13
C LEU A 151 10.03 21.49 18.52
N ARG A 152 9.06 21.51 19.44
CA ARG A 152 9.29 21.96 20.84
C ARG A 152 10.33 21.09 21.55
N ILE A 153 10.24 19.78 21.42
CA ILE A 153 11.22 18.82 21.99
C ILE A 153 12.60 19.03 21.36
N ALA A 154 12.67 19.26 20.05
CA ALA A 154 13.92 19.54 19.35
C ALA A 154 14.60 20.79 19.92
N ASP A 155 13.83 21.85 20.19
CA ASP A 155 14.26 23.09 20.86
C ASP A 155 14.61 22.91 22.35
N GLY A 156 14.45 21.70 22.90
CA GLY A 156 14.77 21.39 24.29
C GLY A 156 13.71 21.85 25.29
N LEU A 157 12.51 22.20 24.84
CA LEU A 157 11.38 22.47 25.72
C LEU A 157 10.82 21.16 26.30
N PRO A 158 10.24 21.18 27.51
CA PRO A 158 9.48 20.05 28.02
C PRO A 158 8.19 19.84 27.22
N LEU A 159 7.64 18.62 27.28
CA LEU A 159 6.32 18.31 26.73
C LEU A 159 5.27 19.32 27.25
N SER A 160 4.35 19.75 26.39
CA SER A 160 3.30 20.70 26.81
C SER A 160 2.24 20.07 27.72
N PHE A 161 2.27 18.76 27.91
CA PHE A 161 1.37 17.99 28.76
C PHE A 161 2.10 16.85 29.46
N SER A 162 1.54 16.38 30.58
CA SER A 162 2.20 15.43 31.49
C SER A 162 1.58 14.03 31.51
N GLU A 163 0.39 13.86 30.94
CA GLU A 163 -0.42 12.64 31.01
C GLU A 163 -0.99 12.29 29.64
N THR A 164 -1.35 11.02 29.44
CA THR A 164 -2.05 10.57 28.23
C THR A 164 -3.37 11.35 28.09
N PRO A 165 -3.57 12.08 26.97
CA PRO A 165 -4.83 12.78 26.72
C PRO A 165 -6.02 11.81 26.68
N THR A 166 -7.15 12.22 27.25
CA THR A 166 -8.41 11.49 27.07
C THR A 166 -8.91 11.64 25.63
N PRO A 167 -9.24 10.54 24.92
CA PRO A 167 -9.77 10.63 23.56
C PRO A 167 -11.09 11.43 23.50
N ARG A 168 -11.20 12.34 22.53
CA ARG A 168 -12.37 13.23 22.31
C ARG A 168 -13.36 12.69 21.29
N GLY A 169 -13.16 11.45 20.82
CA GLY A 169 -13.95 10.82 19.77
C GLY A 169 -13.21 9.61 19.19
N HIS A 170 -13.57 9.27 17.95
CA HIS A 170 -12.97 8.21 17.15
C HIS A 170 -12.63 8.74 15.76
N SER A 171 -11.48 8.33 15.21
CA SER A 171 -11.02 8.78 13.91
C SER A 171 -10.53 7.62 13.06
N PHE A 172 -10.85 7.66 11.78
CA PHE A 172 -10.34 6.77 10.75
C PHE A 172 -9.40 7.55 9.83
N GLU A 173 -8.30 6.93 9.42
CA GLU A 173 -7.48 7.39 8.30
C GLU A 173 -7.55 6.36 7.17
N PHE A 174 -7.74 6.86 5.96
CA PHE A 174 -7.71 6.09 4.72
C PHE A 174 -6.53 6.58 3.90
N ARG A 175 -5.59 5.67 3.59
CA ARG A 175 -4.51 5.98 2.65
C ARG A 175 -5.04 5.96 1.22
N ILE A 176 -4.89 7.07 0.50
CA ILE A 176 -5.40 7.22 -0.85
C ILE A 176 -4.24 6.97 -1.82
N ASN A 177 -4.06 5.71 -2.20
CA ASN A 177 -2.99 5.25 -3.08
C ASN A 177 -3.43 5.19 -4.54
N ALA A 178 -2.50 5.47 -5.45
CA ALA A 178 -2.62 5.30 -6.89
C ALA A 178 -2.43 3.82 -7.27
N GLU A 179 -3.37 2.97 -6.85
CA GLU A 179 -3.35 1.52 -7.07
C GLU A 179 -4.72 1.05 -7.55
N ASP A 180 -4.75 0.08 -8.48
CA ASP A 180 -6.01 -0.51 -8.98
C ASP A 180 -6.41 -1.73 -8.14
N ALA A 181 -7.29 -1.53 -7.15
CA ALA A 181 -7.79 -2.59 -6.28
C ALA A 181 -8.47 -3.74 -7.06
N GLY A 182 -9.10 -3.46 -8.21
CA GLY A 182 -9.73 -4.47 -9.06
C GLY A 182 -8.74 -5.31 -9.88
N LYS A 183 -7.47 -4.89 -9.96
CA LYS A 183 -6.36 -5.69 -10.48
C LYS A 183 -5.44 -6.22 -9.39
N GLY A 184 -5.94 -6.35 -8.16
CA GLY A 184 -5.14 -6.80 -7.04
C GLY A 184 -4.15 -5.73 -6.57
N PHE A 185 -4.56 -4.45 -6.61
CA PHE A 185 -3.81 -3.27 -6.15
C PHE A 185 -2.47 -3.10 -6.86
N LEU A 186 -2.50 -3.21 -8.19
CA LEU A 186 -1.34 -2.88 -9.01
C LEU A 186 -1.11 -1.37 -8.94
N PRO A 187 0.13 -0.90 -8.68
CA PRO A 187 0.45 0.52 -8.75
C PRO A 187 0.19 1.07 -10.15
N THR A 188 -0.42 2.25 -10.22
CA THR A 188 -0.76 2.93 -11.46
C THR A 188 -0.16 4.33 -11.47
N PRO A 189 1.07 4.53 -12.00
CA PRO A 189 1.56 5.88 -12.26
C PRO A 189 0.71 6.54 -13.35
N GLY A 190 0.64 7.86 -13.37
CA GLY A 190 -0.17 8.56 -14.37
C GLY A 190 -0.49 10.00 -14.04
N GLN A 191 -1.36 10.61 -14.84
CA GLN A 191 -1.86 11.95 -14.60
C GLN A 191 -3.21 11.91 -13.90
N ILE A 192 -3.39 12.75 -12.90
CA ILE A 192 -4.69 12.98 -12.25
C ILE A 192 -5.41 14.05 -13.06
N THR A 193 -6.47 13.69 -13.79
CA THR A 193 -7.25 14.65 -14.56
C THR A 193 -8.21 15.43 -13.68
N GLU A 194 -8.73 14.76 -12.64
CA GLU A 194 -9.63 15.38 -11.66
C GLU A 194 -9.36 14.82 -10.26
N PHE A 195 -9.29 15.69 -9.27
CA PHE A 195 -9.15 15.37 -7.85
C PHE A 195 -10.14 16.22 -7.05
N LEU A 196 -11.30 15.64 -6.72
CA LEU A 196 -12.36 16.29 -5.95
C LEU A 196 -12.42 15.65 -4.55
N PRO A 197 -11.69 16.18 -3.56
CA PRO A 197 -11.73 15.64 -2.22
C PRO A 197 -13.05 15.99 -1.51
N PRO A 198 -13.48 15.15 -0.55
CA PRO A 198 -14.62 15.47 0.30
C PRO A 198 -14.28 16.60 1.28
N SER A 199 -15.30 17.22 1.85
CA SER A 199 -15.14 18.28 2.86
C SER A 199 -16.24 18.21 3.93
N GLY A 200 -16.20 19.18 4.86
CA GLY A 200 -17.21 19.35 5.89
C GLY A 200 -16.76 18.91 7.28
N PRO A 201 -17.67 18.94 8.28
CA PRO A 201 -17.32 18.70 9.67
C PRO A 201 -16.68 17.33 9.91
N GLY A 202 -15.55 17.32 10.60
CA GLY A 202 -14.79 16.11 10.93
C GLY A 202 -14.20 15.38 9.73
N VAL A 203 -13.96 16.08 8.62
CA VAL A 203 -13.21 15.59 7.47
C VAL A 203 -11.95 16.44 7.35
N ARG A 204 -10.79 15.80 7.46
CA ARG A 204 -9.46 16.38 7.22
C ARG A 204 -8.82 15.64 6.05
N LEU A 205 -8.09 16.37 5.21
CA LEU A 205 -7.34 15.79 4.09
C LEU A 205 -5.92 16.34 4.11
N ASP A 206 -4.96 15.45 4.25
CA ASP A 206 -3.54 15.75 4.03
C ASP A 206 -3.19 15.25 2.62
N SER A 207 -3.05 16.14 1.64
CA SER A 207 -2.81 15.77 0.23
C SER A 207 -1.44 16.22 -0.26
N GLY A 208 -0.76 15.37 -1.03
CA GLY A 208 0.45 15.70 -1.79
C GLY A 208 0.16 16.05 -3.26
N VAL A 209 -1.10 16.00 -3.69
CA VAL A 209 -1.52 16.19 -5.09
C VAL A 209 -2.76 17.08 -5.21
N VAL A 210 -2.97 17.58 -6.42
CA VAL A 210 -4.17 18.31 -6.88
C VAL A 210 -4.54 17.89 -8.31
N SER A 211 -5.71 18.29 -8.82
CA SER A 211 -6.07 18.11 -10.24
C SER A 211 -4.96 18.63 -11.16
N GLY A 212 -4.59 17.83 -12.16
CA GLY A 212 -3.49 18.11 -13.09
C GLY A 212 -2.12 17.58 -12.64
N SER A 213 -1.97 17.10 -11.40
CA SER A 213 -0.71 16.49 -10.92
C SER A 213 -0.38 15.21 -11.67
N SER A 214 0.90 14.86 -11.71
CA SER A 214 1.37 13.55 -12.18
C SER A 214 1.94 12.76 -11.02
N VAL A 215 1.56 11.48 -10.92
CA VAL A 215 2.09 10.51 -9.96
C VAL A 215 3.18 9.70 -10.67
N PRO A 216 4.46 9.94 -10.38
CA PRO A 216 5.58 9.23 -11.00
C PRO A 216 5.76 7.81 -10.45
N SER A 217 6.33 6.91 -11.25
CA SER A 217 6.61 5.52 -10.85
C SER A 217 7.78 5.36 -9.86
N THR A 218 8.57 6.42 -9.65
CA THR A 218 9.78 6.42 -8.81
C THR A 218 9.51 6.69 -7.33
N PHE A 219 8.29 7.11 -6.97
CA PHE A 219 7.90 7.44 -5.60
C PHE A 219 6.79 6.50 -5.11
N ASP A 220 6.45 6.63 -3.82
CA ASP A 220 5.35 5.89 -3.21
C ASP A 220 4.01 6.22 -3.90
N SER A 221 3.08 5.26 -3.93
CA SER A 221 1.76 5.41 -4.55
C SER A 221 0.78 6.27 -3.77
N MET A 222 1.06 6.62 -2.52
CA MET A 222 0.18 7.43 -1.68
C MET A 222 0.08 8.87 -2.20
N MET A 223 -1.13 9.26 -2.60
CA MET A 223 -1.48 10.60 -3.08
C MET A 223 -1.96 11.51 -1.95
N ALA A 224 -2.73 10.96 -1.03
CA ALA A 224 -3.33 11.69 0.08
C ALA A 224 -3.67 10.76 1.25
N LYS A 225 -4.00 11.37 2.39
CA LYS A 225 -4.61 10.73 3.55
C LYS A 225 -5.95 11.40 3.80
N LEU A 226 -7.03 10.62 3.83
CA LEU A 226 -8.35 11.09 4.21
C LEU A 226 -8.61 10.70 5.66
N ILE A 227 -8.77 11.69 6.53
CA ILE A 227 -9.01 11.50 7.96
C ILE A 227 -10.47 11.87 8.25
N VAL A 228 -11.19 10.97 8.91
CA VAL A 228 -12.60 11.14 9.24
C VAL A 228 -12.84 10.87 10.72
N THR A 229 -13.20 11.94 11.43
CA THR A 229 -13.40 11.92 12.89
C THR A 229 -14.89 12.00 13.23
N GLY A 230 -15.32 11.33 14.28
CA GLY A 230 -16.67 11.42 14.87
C GLY A 230 -16.61 11.34 16.40
N ALA A 231 -17.68 11.73 17.08
CA ALA A 231 -17.80 11.60 18.54
C ALA A 231 -17.84 10.13 18.99
N THR A 232 -18.29 9.23 18.12
CA THR A 232 -18.26 7.78 18.31
C THR A 232 -17.72 7.10 17.06
N ARG A 233 -17.26 5.85 17.19
CA ARG A 233 -16.85 5.02 16.05
C ARG A 233 -17.95 4.89 15.01
N GLU A 234 -19.20 4.69 15.44
CA GLU A 234 -20.38 4.61 14.56
C GLU A 234 -20.62 5.91 13.78
N GLN A 235 -20.49 7.06 14.44
CA GLN A 235 -20.61 8.36 13.76
C GLN A 235 -19.48 8.56 12.75
N ALA A 236 -18.25 8.18 13.13
CA ALA A 236 -17.10 8.24 12.24
C ALA A 236 -17.27 7.33 11.01
N ILE A 237 -17.84 6.12 11.16
CA ILE A 237 -18.17 5.21 10.05
C ILE A 237 -19.19 5.86 9.11
N THR A 238 -20.29 6.40 9.66
CA THR A 238 -21.34 7.03 8.85
C THR A 238 -20.79 8.22 8.07
N ARG A 239 -19.92 9.02 8.70
CA ARG A 239 -19.23 10.14 8.05
C ARG A 239 -18.22 9.67 7.01
N ALA A 240 -17.51 8.58 7.26
CA ALA A 240 -16.52 8.02 6.34
C ALA A 240 -17.19 7.49 5.07
N ARG A 241 -18.34 6.81 5.18
CA ARG A 241 -19.18 6.42 4.04
C ARG A 241 -19.51 7.61 3.14
N ARG A 242 -19.98 8.72 3.72
CA ARG A 242 -20.26 9.95 2.98
C ARG A 242 -18.99 10.51 2.31
N ALA A 243 -17.93 10.71 3.08
CA ALA A 243 -16.69 11.31 2.58
C ALA A 243 -16.07 10.48 1.44
N LEU A 244 -16.03 9.16 1.57
CA LEU A 244 -15.52 8.27 0.53
C LEU A 244 -16.42 8.24 -0.71
N ALA A 245 -17.73 8.34 -0.55
CA ALA A 245 -18.67 8.43 -1.68
C ALA A 245 -18.50 9.75 -2.45
N GLU A 246 -18.22 10.86 -1.75
CA GLU A 246 -18.00 12.19 -2.33
C GLU A 246 -16.59 12.34 -2.97
N PHE A 247 -15.60 11.55 -2.54
CA PHE A 247 -14.25 11.65 -3.08
C PHE A 247 -14.19 11.13 -4.53
N ASN A 248 -13.95 12.02 -5.49
CA ASN A 248 -13.73 11.65 -6.89
C ASN A 248 -12.26 11.82 -7.32
N ILE A 249 -11.73 10.80 -8.01
CA ILE A 249 -10.39 10.84 -8.60
C ILE A 249 -10.45 10.25 -10.01
N GLU A 250 -10.09 11.06 -11.01
CA GLU A 250 -10.05 10.67 -12.42
C GLU A 250 -8.64 10.76 -13.02
N GLY A 251 -8.45 10.03 -14.13
CA GLY A 251 -7.17 9.95 -14.85
C GLY A 251 -6.24 8.84 -14.36
N ILE A 252 -6.41 8.40 -13.11
CA ILE A 252 -5.56 7.38 -12.46
C ILE A 252 -6.42 6.39 -11.67
N ALA A 253 -5.96 5.14 -11.50
CA ALA A 253 -6.65 4.23 -10.59
C ALA A 253 -6.39 4.64 -9.13
N SER A 254 -7.31 4.29 -8.24
CA SER A 254 -7.12 4.51 -6.81
C SER A 254 -7.79 3.42 -5.98
N VAL A 255 -7.37 3.32 -4.73
CA VAL A 255 -7.94 2.40 -3.73
C VAL A 255 -9.30 2.87 -3.19
N LEU A 256 -9.87 3.97 -3.67
CA LEU A 256 -11.18 4.47 -3.21
C LEU A 256 -12.32 3.43 -3.30
N PRO A 257 -12.46 2.63 -4.38
CA PRO A 257 -13.47 1.57 -4.43
C PRO A 257 -13.30 0.52 -3.33
N PHE A 258 -12.06 0.21 -2.96
CA PHE A 258 -11.76 -0.69 -1.85
C PHE A 258 -12.21 -0.09 -0.51
N HIS A 259 -11.84 1.16 -0.22
CA HIS A 259 -12.24 1.83 1.01
C HIS A 259 -13.76 1.93 1.17
N ARG A 260 -14.48 2.21 0.08
CA ARG A 260 -15.96 2.19 0.06
C ARG A 260 -16.50 0.82 0.45
N ALA A 261 -15.97 -0.25 -0.16
CA ALA A 261 -16.40 -1.61 0.15
C ALA A 261 -16.06 -2.03 1.60
N VAL A 262 -14.92 -1.60 2.14
CA VAL A 262 -14.57 -1.81 3.56
C VAL A 262 -15.60 -1.15 4.49
N MET A 263 -16.02 0.08 4.18
CA MET A 263 -17.03 0.77 4.99
C MET A 263 -18.42 0.12 4.90
N ASP A 264 -18.66 -0.81 3.99
CA ASP A 264 -19.91 -1.55 3.91
C ASP A 264 -19.78 -2.97 4.48
N HIS A 265 -18.58 -3.38 4.90
CA HIS A 265 -18.32 -4.74 5.36
C HIS A 265 -18.49 -4.89 6.88
N ALA A 266 -19.32 -5.86 7.29
CA ALA A 266 -19.69 -6.10 8.69
C ALA A 266 -18.51 -6.41 9.61
N ASP A 267 -17.49 -7.15 9.13
CA ASP A 267 -16.27 -7.43 9.91
C ASP A 267 -15.56 -6.15 10.38
N PHE A 268 -15.66 -5.06 9.62
CA PHE A 268 -15.06 -3.78 10.00
C PHE A 268 -16.05 -2.88 10.75
N THR A 269 -17.31 -2.79 10.29
CA THR A 269 -18.26 -1.79 10.78
C THR A 269 -19.19 -2.24 11.90
N SER A 270 -19.17 -3.52 12.28
CA SER A 270 -20.02 -4.01 13.38
C SER A 270 -19.73 -3.27 14.68
N ALA A 271 -20.79 -3.03 15.46
CA ALA A 271 -20.70 -2.36 16.76
C ALA A 271 -20.12 -3.28 17.85
N ASP A 272 -20.40 -4.58 17.75
CA ASP A 272 -20.14 -5.54 18.83
C ASP A 272 -18.96 -6.49 18.53
N ARG A 273 -18.48 -6.50 17.29
CA ARG A 273 -17.41 -7.40 16.84
C ARG A 273 -16.48 -6.69 15.88
N PHE A 274 -15.18 -6.97 16.03
CA PHE A 274 -14.17 -6.60 15.04
C PHE A 274 -13.56 -7.87 14.44
N GLY A 275 -13.87 -8.12 13.17
CA GLY A 275 -13.43 -9.31 12.43
C GLY A 275 -12.12 -9.14 11.68
N VAL A 276 -11.58 -7.92 11.62
CA VAL A 276 -10.38 -7.59 10.85
C VAL A 276 -9.11 -8.02 11.57
N HIS A 277 -8.19 -8.57 10.78
CA HIS A 277 -6.83 -8.94 11.18
C HIS A 277 -5.86 -8.62 10.03
N THR A 278 -4.57 -8.71 10.29
CA THR A 278 -3.46 -8.34 9.37
C THR A 278 -3.39 -9.03 8.01
N ARG A 279 -4.22 -10.05 7.77
CA ARG A 279 -4.32 -10.81 6.50
C ARG A 279 -5.76 -10.84 5.95
N TRP A 280 -6.65 -10.04 6.51
CA TRP A 280 -8.09 -10.11 6.26
C TRP A 280 -8.42 -9.75 4.80
N ILE A 281 -7.67 -8.82 4.20
CA ILE A 281 -7.86 -8.42 2.80
C ILE A 281 -7.66 -9.62 1.86
N GLU A 282 -6.59 -10.37 2.05
CA GLU A 282 -6.20 -11.48 1.16
C GLU A 282 -6.98 -12.77 1.41
N THR A 283 -7.64 -12.89 2.57
CA THR A 283 -8.31 -14.14 2.99
C THR A 283 -9.82 -13.98 2.98
N ASP A 284 -10.37 -13.22 3.92
CA ASP A 284 -11.81 -13.18 4.15
C ASP A 284 -12.52 -12.18 3.22
N PHE A 285 -11.90 -11.04 2.94
CA PHE A 285 -12.50 -9.96 2.14
C PHE A 285 -12.49 -10.28 0.63
N ALA A 286 -11.33 -10.66 0.08
CA ALA A 286 -11.20 -10.99 -1.34
C ALA A 286 -12.07 -12.18 -1.77
N ALA A 287 -12.45 -13.06 -0.84
CA ALA A 287 -13.37 -14.16 -1.09
C ALA A 287 -14.83 -13.71 -1.29
N GLN A 288 -15.19 -12.51 -0.81
CA GLN A 288 -16.58 -12.04 -0.74
C GLN A 288 -16.87 -10.85 -1.65
N ILE A 289 -15.85 -10.03 -1.96
CA ILE A 289 -16.01 -8.77 -2.68
C ILE A 289 -15.14 -8.77 -3.94
N THR A 290 -15.79 -8.57 -5.08
CA THR A 290 -15.12 -8.32 -6.37
C THR A 290 -15.16 -6.83 -6.67
N ILE A 291 -14.00 -6.20 -6.74
CA ILE A 291 -13.85 -4.82 -7.19
C ILE A 291 -13.59 -4.84 -8.69
N ALA A 292 -14.38 -4.10 -9.46
CA ALA A 292 -14.15 -3.99 -10.89
C ALA A 292 -12.83 -3.23 -11.15
N PRO A 293 -11.98 -3.69 -12.08
CA PRO A 293 -10.77 -2.96 -12.47
C PRO A 293 -11.15 -1.61 -13.07
N ARG A 294 -10.27 -0.61 -12.95
CA ARG A 294 -10.47 0.64 -13.67
C ARG A 294 -10.35 0.34 -15.17
N ASN A 295 -11.45 0.51 -15.89
CA ASN A 295 -11.39 0.61 -17.34
C ASN A 295 -10.72 1.95 -17.65
N ALA A 296 -9.41 1.92 -17.93
CA ALA A 296 -8.78 3.06 -18.59
C ALA A 296 -9.61 3.29 -19.85
N GLN A 297 -10.25 4.46 -19.97
CA GLN A 297 -10.74 4.85 -21.27
C GLN A 297 -9.53 4.80 -22.17
N SER A 298 -9.52 3.86 -23.13
CA SER A 298 -8.59 3.91 -24.24
C SER A 298 -8.76 5.31 -24.78
N GLY A 299 -7.77 6.18 -24.54
CA GLY A 299 -7.79 7.49 -25.17
C GLY A 299 -7.95 7.18 -26.64
N ASN A 300 -9.10 7.53 -27.22
CA ASN A 300 -9.21 7.52 -28.67
C ASN A 300 -8.00 8.34 -29.10
N PRO A 301 -7.05 7.77 -29.86
CA PRO A 301 -5.90 8.55 -30.28
C PRO A 301 -6.48 9.79 -30.92
N GLU A 302 -6.22 10.98 -30.35
CA GLU A 302 -6.81 12.22 -30.86
C GLU A 302 -6.43 12.29 -32.34
N VAL A 303 -7.40 12.03 -33.21
CA VAL A 303 -7.21 12.11 -34.64
C VAL A 303 -7.40 13.56 -35.00
N LEU A 304 -6.29 14.25 -35.19
CA LEU A 304 -6.26 15.61 -35.66
C LEU A 304 -6.63 15.60 -37.14
N ARG A 305 -7.81 16.16 -37.46
CA ARG A 305 -8.28 16.30 -38.84
C ARG A 305 -7.72 17.59 -39.40
N THR A 306 -6.92 17.46 -40.45
CA THR A 306 -6.37 18.60 -41.20
C THR A 306 -6.61 18.37 -42.70
N PHE A 307 -6.20 19.31 -43.53
CA PHE A 307 -6.31 19.17 -44.98
C PHE A 307 -4.94 19.34 -45.63
N VAL A 308 -4.69 18.54 -46.66
CA VAL A 308 -3.54 18.68 -47.55
C VAL A 308 -4.04 18.88 -48.98
N GLU A 309 -3.32 19.67 -49.77
CA GLU A 309 -3.62 19.85 -51.18
C GLU A 309 -2.65 18.97 -52.00
N ILE A 310 -3.22 18.07 -52.80
CA ILE A 310 -2.47 17.19 -53.71
C ILE A 310 -3.06 17.41 -55.10
N ASP A 311 -2.23 17.78 -56.07
CA ASP A 311 -2.63 18.06 -57.45
C ASP A 311 -3.81 19.04 -57.59
N GLY A 312 -3.83 20.09 -56.76
CA GLY A 312 -4.87 21.14 -56.80
C GLY A 312 -6.22 20.73 -56.19
N LYS A 313 -6.29 19.58 -55.51
CA LYS A 313 -7.48 19.10 -54.82
C LYS A 313 -7.23 19.01 -53.33
N ARG A 314 -8.20 19.49 -52.54
CA ARG A 314 -8.15 19.45 -51.07
C ARG A 314 -8.57 18.07 -50.58
N HIS A 315 -7.69 17.41 -49.85
CA HIS A 315 -7.91 16.11 -49.23
C HIS A 315 -7.94 16.28 -47.71
N GLU A 316 -8.95 15.72 -47.04
CA GLU A 316 -9.01 15.64 -45.58
C GLU A 316 -8.12 14.49 -45.10
N LEU A 317 -7.30 14.75 -44.09
CA LEU A 317 -6.35 13.82 -43.52
C LEU A 317 -6.59 13.72 -42.01
N GLY A 318 -6.79 12.51 -41.50
CA GLY A 318 -6.78 12.24 -40.07
C GLY A 318 -5.40 11.75 -39.63
N LEU A 319 -4.73 12.51 -38.78
CA LEU A 319 -3.42 12.16 -38.23
C LEU A 319 -3.52 11.86 -36.73
N PRO A 320 -2.88 10.79 -36.22
CA PRO A 320 -2.70 10.63 -34.78
C PRO A 320 -1.92 11.81 -34.21
N ALA A 321 -2.42 12.47 -33.17
CA ALA A 321 -1.77 13.64 -32.57
C ALA A 321 -0.31 13.38 -32.12
N ALA A 322 0.05 12.13 -31.84
CA ALA A 322 1.42 11.72 -31.51
C ALA A 322 2.40 11.94 -32.69
N LEU A 323 1.96 11.75 -33.93
CA LEU A 323 2.79 11.83 -35.13
C LEU A 323 3.24 13.29 -35.40
N LEU A 324 2.41 14.26 -35.01
CA LEU A 324 2.71 15.69 -35.11
C LEU A 324 3.63 16.20 -33.98
N ARG A 325 3.66 15.54 -32.81
CA ARG A 325 4.62 15.90 -31.74
C ARG A 325 6.07 15.65 -32.16
N GLY A 326 6.31 14.62 -32.97
CA GLY A 326 7.63 14.33 -33.55
C GLY A 326 8.05 15.28 -34.67
N MET A 327 7.13 16.07 -35.22
CA MET A 327 7.39 17.03 -36.32
C MET A 327 7.70 18.44 -35.83
N SER A 328 7.67 18.70 -34.50
CA SER A 328 8.20 19.93 -33.95
C SER A 328 9.72 19.89 -34.05
N LEU A 329 10.27 20.58 -35.07
CA LEU A 329 11.70 20.79 -35.27
C LEU A 329 12.27 21.59 -34.09
N ASN A 330 12.58 20.91 -32.99
CA ASN A 330 13.61 21.19 -31.98
C ASN A 330 13.34 20.39 -30.69
N ALA A 331 13.57 19.07 -30.70
CA ALA A 331 14.07 18.31 -29.54
C ALA A 331 14.28 16.85 -29.93
N ALA A 332 15.50 16.35 -29.70
CA ALA A 332 15.86 14.94 -29.90
C ALA A 332 15.45 14.09 -28.69
N GLY A 333 14.92 12.89 -28.94
CA GLY A 333 14.76 11.81 -27.96
C GLY A 333 13.97 10.63 -28.57
N PRO A 334 14.41 9.37 -28.42
CA PRO A 334 13.75 8.24 -29.07
C PRO A 334 12.50 7.85 -28.27
N ALA A 335 11.32 8.08 -28.84
CA ALA A 335 10.10 7.46 -28.37
C ALA A 335 9.91 6.14 -29.13
N SER A 336 10.08 5.03 -28.43
CA SER A 336 9.72 3.70 -28.92
C SER A 336 8.20 3.65 -29.12
N GLU A 337 7.78 3.33 -30.34
CA GLU A 337 6.38 3.13 -30.71
C GLU A 337 5.82 1.89 -30.00
N SER A 338 4.73 2.05 -29.24
CA SER A 338 3.83 0.95 -28.90
C SER A 338 2.65 0.98 -29.88
N ALA A 339 2.72 0.10 -30.87
CA ALA A 339 1.63 -0.11 -31.83
C ALA A 339 0.43 -0.74 -31.11
N GLY A 340 -0.68 0.00 -31.05
CA GLY A 340 -1.96 -0.52 -30.62
C GLY A 340 -2.59 -1.36 -31.72
N ALA A 341 -2.44 -2.67 -31.62
CA ALA A 341 -3.32 -3.65 -32.24
C ALA A 341 -3.93 -4.51 -31.12
N SER A 342 -5.23 -4.78 -31.22
CA SER A 342 -5.93 -5.79 -30.43
C SER A 342 -5.38 -7.18 -30.79
N GLU A 343 -4.19 -7.52 -30.30
CA GLU A 343 -3.65 -8.87 -30.41
C GLU A 343 -4.36 -9.78 -29.40
N ALA A 344 -4.75 -10.96 -29.87
CA ALA A 344 -5.15 -12.05 -28.98
C ALA A 344 -4.03 -12.25 -27.95
N VAL A 345 -4.36 -12.11 -26.67
CA VAL A 345 -3.40 -12.30 -25.58
C VAL A 345 -2.83 -13.70 -25.72
N ASP A 346 -1.56 -13.80 -26.13
CA ASP A 346 -0.83 -15.06 -26.21
C ASP A 346 -0.84 -15.69 -24.80
N PRO A 347 -1.52 -16.84 -24.59
CA PRO A 347 -1.67 -17.43 -23.27
C PRO A 347 -0.34 -17.96 -22.70
N GLN A 348 0.69 -18.03 -23.55
CA GLN A 348 2.04 -18.44 -23.17
C GLN A 348 2.97 -17.24 -22.92
N ALA A 349 2.54 -16.01 -23.21
CA ALA A 349 3.36 -14.83 -22.99
C ALA A 349 3.44 -14.47 -21.50
N VAL A 350 4.66 -14.33 -20.99
CA VAL A 350 4.92 -13.74 -19.67
C VAL A 350 5.11 -12.25 -19.86
N LEU A 351 4.11 -11.48 -19.45
CA LEU A 351 4.07 -10.02 -19.59
C LEU A 351 4.30 -9.32 -18.25
N THR A 352 4.89 -8.13 -18.26
CA THR A 352 4.96 -7.27 -17.08
C THR A 352 3.57 -6.71 -16.73
N PRO A 353 3.08 -6.86 -15.49
CA PRO A 353 1.75 -6.35 -15.12
C PRO A 353 1.73 -4.83 -14.90
N VAL A 354 2.88 -4.23 -14.61
CA VAL A 354 3.08 -2.80 -14.34
C VAL A 354 4.37 -2.32 -14.97
N ALA A 355 4.47 -1.01 -15.21
CA ALA A 355 5.71 -0.38 -15.63
C ALA A 355 6.66 -0.29 -14.43
N GLY A 356 7.87 -0.82 -14.56
CA GLY A 356 8.81 -0.94 -13.44
C GLY A 356 10.06 -1.74 -13.78
N ASN A 357 10.95 -1.89 -12.81
CA ASN A 357 12.16 -2.70 -12.97
C ASN A 357 11.85 -4.17 -12.71
N LEU A 358 12.27 -5.06 -13.61
CA LEU A 358 12.24 -6.50 -13.35
C LEU A 358 13.29 -6.83 -12.29
N HIS A 359 12.87 -6.91 -11.03
CA HIS A 359 13.77 -7.07 -9.89
C HIS A 359 14.48 -8.42 -9.91
N THR A 360 13.72 -9.51 -10.08
CA THR A 360 14.29 -10.86 -10.10
C THR A 360 13.39 -11.88 -10.81
N TRP A 361 14.00 -12.93 -11.35
CA TRP A 361 13.33 -14.18 -11.70
C TRP A 361 13.45 -15.11 -10.50
N VAL A 362 12.32 -15.68 -10.06
CA VAL A 362 12.32 -16.63 -8.93
C VAL A 362 12.42 -18.09 -9.37
N VAL A 363 12.49 -18.31 -10.69
CA VAL A 363 12.67 -19.59 -11.36
C VAL A 363 13.83 -19.51 -12.35
N GLU A 364 14.44 -20.65 -12.65
CA GLU A 364 15.51 -20.75 -13.64
C GLU A 364 14.96 -20.88 -15.08
N ASP A 365 15.77 -20.55 -16.08
CA ASP A 365 15.41 -20.78 -17.48
C ASP A 365 15.26 -22.29 -17.75
N GLY A 366 14.14 -22.69 -18.34
CA GLY A 366 13.77 -24.09 -18.56
C GLY A 366 13.06 -24.77 -17.39
N GLU A 367 12.92 -24.11 -16.23
CA GLU A 367 12.25 -24.69 -15.06
C GLU A 367 10.76 -24.96 -15.34
N SER A 368 10.26 -26.09 -14.84
CA SER A 368 8.84 -26.46 -14.95
C SER A 368 8.03 -25.72 -13.89
N VAL A 369 6.97 -25.03 -14.33
CA VAL A 369 6.09 -24.25 -13.45
C VAL A 369 4.63 -24.65 -13.59
N SER A 370 3.88 -24.50 -12.52
CA SER A 370 2.42 -24.66 -12.50
C SER A 370 1.72 -23.34 -12.79
N VAL A 371 0.48 -23.40 -13.31
CA VAL A 371 -0.34 -22.19 -13.48
C VAL A 371 -0.50 -21.46 -12.15
N GLY A 372 -0.35 -20.14 -12.15
CA GLY A 372 -0.44 -19.32 -10.95
C GLY A 372 0.79 -19.35 -10.03
N GLN A 373 1.83 -20.14 -10.34
CA GLN A 373 3.09 -20.11 -9.62
C GLN A 373 3.79 -18.76 -9.83
N VAL A 374 4.40 -18.20 -8.78
CA VAL A 374 5.22 -16.98 -8.92
C VAL A 374 6.48 -17.32 -9.71
N ILE A 375 6.78 -16.57 -10.76
CA ILE A 375 7.93 -16.80 -11.66
C ILE A 375 8.89 -15.61 -11.73
N ALA A 376 8.41 -14.40 -11.48
CA ALA A 376 9.25 -13.21 -11.41
C ALA A 376 8.66 -12.16 -10.47
N VAL A 377 9.45 -11.14 -10.16
CA VAL A 377 9.03 -9.98 -9.35
C VAL A 377 9.44 -8.71 -10.07
N VAL A 378 8.49 -7.78 -10.22
CA VAL A 378 8.71 -6.42 -10.71
C VAL A 378 8.60 -5.43 -9.56
N GLU A 379 9.52 -4.48 -9.50
CA GLU A 379 9.49 -3.37 -8.55
C GLU A 379 9.00 -2.10 -9.25
N ALA A 380 7.91 -1.53 -8.74
CA ALA A 380 7.34 -0.27 -9.19
C ALA A 380 6.80 0.50 -7.99
N MET A 381 7.01 1.82 -7.93
CA MET A 381 6.49 2.67 -6.85
C MET A 381 6.90 2.21 -5.43
N LYS A 382 8.13 1.69 -5.29
CA LYS A 382 8.67 1.05 -4.08
C LYS A 382 7.89 -0.18 -3.60
N MET A 383 7.06 -0.75 -4.47
CA MET A 383 6.28 -1.95 -4.21
C MET A 383 6.75 -3.08 -5.13
N GLU A 384 6.87 -4.27 -4.55
CA GLU A 384 7.13 -5.50 -5.30
C GLU A 384 5.81 -6.14 -5.75
N THR A 385 5.72 -6.43 -7.05
CA THR A 385 4.59 -7.11 -7.68
C THR A 385 5.05 -8.44 -8.26
N SER A 386 4.49 -9.53 -7.75
CA SER A 386 4.73 -10.88 -8.26
C SER A 386 4.10 -11.08 -9.63
N ILE A 387 4.86 -11.63 -10.57
CA ILE A 387 4.39 -12.14 -11.86
C ILE A 387 4.09 -13.62 -11.70
N LEU A 388 2.87 -14.01 -12.04
CA LEU A 388 2.39 -15.39 -11.97
C LEU A 388 2.49 -16.05 -13.35
N ALA A 389 2.76 -17.35 -13.37
CA ALA A 389 2.75 -18.17 -14.58
C ALA A 389 1.33 -18.20 -15.19
N PRO A 390 1.12 -17.73 -16.43
CA PRO A 390 -0.19 -17.73 -17.08
C PRO A 390 -0.68 -19.13 -17.45
N CYS A 391 0.22 -20.10 -17.60
CA CYS A 391 -0.07 -21.51 -17.86
C CYS A 391 1.02 -22.41 -17.27
N ALA A 392 0.77 -23.72 -17.23
CA ALA A 392 1.77 -24.71 -16.83
C ALA A 392 2.72 -25.04 -17.99
N GLY A 393 3.99 -25.28 -17.71
CA GLY A 393 4.99 -25.62 -18.72
C GLY A 393 6.41 -25.24 -18.30
N HIS A 394 7.32 -25.15 -19.27
CA HIS A 394 8.70 -24.74 -19.03
C HIS A 394 8.89 -23.25 -19.32
N VAL A 395 9.43 -22.51 -18.35
CA VAL A 395 9.70 -21.08 -18.51
C VAL A 395 10.86 -20.88 -19.49
N ASN A 396 10.71 -19.94 -20.41
CA ASN A 396 11.75 -19.45 -21.28
C ASN A 396 11.96 -17.96 -21.03
N ILE A 397 13.07 -17.63 -20.38
CA ILE A 397 13.43 -16.26 -20.01
C ILE A 397 14.05 -15.58 -21.23
N THR A 398 13.48 -14.44 -21.64
CA THR A 398 13.99 -13.68 -22.79
C THR A 398 14.62 -12.34 -22.40
N GLN A 399 14.38 -11.89 -21.16
CA GLN A 399 14.81 -10.59 -20.66
C GLN A 399 15.52 -10.73 -19.30
N PRO A 400 16.66 -10.05 -19.10
CA PRO A 400 17.40 -10.12 -17.85
C PRO A 400 16.75 -9.28 -16.74
N ALA A 401 16.94 -9.70 -15.49
CA ALA A 401 16.64 -8.89 -14.32
C ALA A 401 17.49 -7.60 -14.28
N GLY A 402 17.00 -6.60 -13.56
CA GLY A 402 17.60 -5.25 -13.45
C GLY A 402 17.19 -4.28 -14.57
N THR A 403 16.39 -4.71 -15.54
CA THR A 403 15.93 -3.89 -16.67
C THR A 403 14.56 -3.29 -16.41
N TYR A 404 14.35 -2.03 -16.81
CA TYR A 404 13.05 -1.36 -16.77
C TYR A 404 12.18 -1.78 -17.96
N PHE A 405 10.91 -2.09 -17.69
CA PHE A 405 9.91 -2.44 -18.70
C PHE A 405 8.65 -1.61 -18.53
N GLU A 406 8.00 -1.25 -19.63
CA GLU A 406 6.64 -0.71 -19.62
C GLU A 406 5.62 -1.80 -19.29
N ALA A 407 4.43 -1.43 -18.82
CA ALA A 407 3.35 -2.38 -18.57
C ALA A 407 2.94 -3.11 -19.86
N GLY A 408 2.79 -4.43 -19.80
CA GLY A 408 2.47 -5.29 -20.95
C GLY A 408 3.67 -5.72 -21.79
N SER A 409 4.90 -5.38 -21.39
CA SER A 409 6.10 -5.81 -22.11
C SER A 409 6.32 -7.31 -21.96
N LEU A 410 6.68 -7.99 -23.06
CA LEU A 410 7.06 -9.40 -23.05
C LEU A 410 8.44 -9.59 -22.42
N ILE A 411 8.51 -10.36 -21.34
CA ILE A 411 9.77 -10.67 -20.63
C ILE A 411 10.18 -12.14 -20.76
N GLY A 412 9.24 -13.02 -21.11
CA GLY A 412 9.50 -14.44 -21.33
C GLY A 412 8.28 -15.15 -21.91
N ARG A 413 8.40 -16.47 -22.09
CA ARG A 413 7.31 -17.34 -22.55
C ARG A 413 7.26 -18.61 -21.74
N ILE A 414 6.09 -19.25 -21.63
CA ILE A 414 5.95 -20.61 -21.07
C ILE A 414 5.67 -21.57 -22.21
N LYS A 415 6.58 -22.52 -22.42
CA LYS A 415 6.39 -23.61 -23.39
C LYS A 415 5.57 -24.70 -22.72
N THR A 416 4.32 -24.88 -23.15
CA THR A 416 3.48 -25.99 -22.67
C THR A 416 4.09 -27.33 -23.04
N VAL A 417 4.08 -28.26 -22.09
CA VAL A 417 4.40 -29.67 -22.35
C VAL A 417 3.17 -30.27 -23.03
N ASN A 418 3.31 -30.67 -24.30
CA ASN A 418 2.26 -31.39 -25.02
C ASN A 418 2.02 -32.78 -24.45
#